data_AF-A0A7J2JQP5-F1
#
_entry.id   AF-A0A7J2JQP5-F1
#
_cell.length_a   1.000
_cell.length_b   1.000
_cell.length_c   1.000
_cell.angle_alpha   90.00
_cell.angle_beta   90.00
_cell.angle_gamma   90.00
#
_symmetry.space_group_name_H-M   'P 1'
#
loop_
_entity.id
_entity.type
_entity.pdbx_description
1 polymer ?
#
loop_
_entity_poly.entity_id
_entity_poly.type
_entity_poly.pdbx_seq_one_letter_code
_entity_poly.pdbx_strand_id
1 'polypeptide(L)'
;MSPTTPLRAALAILTLVVLTPWAFLVDGLASGSLRIELADGGLRVENGTPLPVEVWSGGASARVAPGSSSTLPLPRGELRISCLWAEVVVRWSLTSGRGS
;
A
#
# COMPACT_ATOMS: atom_id res chain seq x y z
N MET A 1 -37.00 -7.08 21.79
CA MET A 1 -35.67 -6.70 21.23
C MET A 1 -35.68 -7.09 19.75
N SER A 2 -35.48 -6.14 18.84
CA SER A 2 -35.58 -6.41 17.39
C SER A 2 -34.31 -7.12 16.90
N PRO A 3 -34.41 -8.28 16.22
CA PRO A 3 -33.25 -9.07 15.78
C PRO A 3 -32.38 -8.40 14.72
N THR A 4 -32.80 -7.24 14.19
CA THR A 4 -32.11 -6.49 13.14
C THR A 4 -31.00 -5.57 13.66
N THR A 5 -31.00 -5.21 14.94
CA THR A 5 -29.97 -4.36 15.56
C THR A 5 -28.58 -5.00 15.59
N PRO A 6 -28.40 -6.27 16.01
CA PRO A 6 -27.08 -6.90 16.01
C PRO A 6 -26.55 -7.16 14.59
N LEU A 7 -27.43 -7.47 13.62
CA LEU A 7 -27.03 -7.69 12.23
C LEU A 7 -26.54 -6.39 11.56
N ARG A 8 -27.23 -5.26 11.79
CA ARG A 8 -26.80 -3.95 11.31
C ARG A 8 -25.48 -3.50 11.94
N ALA A 9 -25.31 -3.72 13.25
CA ALA A 9 -24.06 -3.43 13.93
C ALA A 9 -22.91 -4.29 13.40
N ALA A 10 -23.14 -5.59 13.21
CA ALA A 10 -22.15 -6.51 12.64
C ALA A 10 -21.77 -6.11 11.21
N LEU A 11 -22.74 -5.71 10.38
CA LEU A 11 -22.46 -5.24 9.02
C LEU A 11 -21.70 -3.91 9.01
N ALA A 12 -22.01 -2.98 9.90
CA ALA A 12 -21.30 -1.72 10.03
C ALA A 12 -19.85 -1.92 10.50
N ILE A 13 -19.63 -2.80 11.47
CA ILE A 13 -18.29 -3.19 11.94
C ILE A 13 -17.52 -3.87 10.81
N LEU A 14 -18.13 -4.82 10.09
CA LEU A 14 -17.49 -5.47 8.95
C LEU A 14 -17.10 -4.46 7.87
N THR A 15 -18.00 -3.52 7.56
CA THR A 15 -17.75 -2.47 6.56
C THR A 15 -16.59 -1.56 6.99
N LEU A 16 -16.53 -1.16 8.28
CA LEU A 16 -15.42 -0.37 8.80
C LEU A 16 -14.12 -1.16 8.84
N VAL A 17 -14.13 -2.40 9.34
CA VAL A 17 -12.92 -3.22 9.47
C VAL A 17 -12.36 -3.59 8.09
N VAL A 18 -13.22 -3.80 7.10
CA VAL A 18 -12.85 -4.18 5.73
C VAL A 18 -12.56 -2.97 4.83
N LEU A 19 -13.38 -1.93 4.80
CA LEU A 19 -13.13 -0.87 3.82
C LEU A 19 -12.05 0.14 4.27
N THR A 20 -11.83 0.30 5.57
CA THR A 20 -10.94 1.36 6.08
C THR A 20 -9.47 1.19 5.65
N PRO A 21 -8.85 0.01 5.75
CA PRO A 21 -7.45 -0.18 5.34
C PRO A 21 -7.23 -0.08 3.83
N TRP A 22 -8.22 -0.47 3.02
CA TRP A 22 -8.18 -0.28 1.56
C TRP A 22 -8.33 1.19 1.17
N ALA A 23 -9.33 1.88 1.74
CA ALA A 23 -9.54 3.30 1.52
C ALA A 23 -8.30 4.09 1.92
N PHE A 24 -7.65 3.71 3.01
CA PHE A 24 -6.41 4.32 3.48
C PHE A 24 -5.25 4.21 2.47
N LEU A 25 -5.00 3.02 1.93
CA LEU A 25 -3.93 2.84 0.93
C LEU A 25 -4.23 3.61 -0.35
N VAL A 26 -5.46 3.52 -0.84
CA VAL A 26 -5.87 4.17 -2.09
C VAL A 26 -5.89 5.69 -1.95
N ASP A 27 -6.45 6.22 -0.86
CA ASP A 27 -6.47 7.65 -0.56
C ASP A 27 -5.07 8.19 -0.27
N GLY A 28 -4.24 7.42 0.44
CA GLY A 28 -2.84 7.74 0.65
C GLY A 28 -2.09 7.91 -0.66
N LEU A 29 -2.25 6.97 -1.60
CA LEU A 29 -1.65 7.05 -2.94
C LEU A 29 -2.25 8.21 -3.76
N ALA A 30 -3.57 8.39 -3.75
CA ALA A 30 -4.26 9.40 -4.55
C ALA A 30 -3.97 10.83 -4.07
N SER A 31 -3.89 11.03 -2.75
CA SER A 31 -3.54 12.32 -2.13
C SER A 31 -2.04 12.62 -2.19
N GLY A 32 -1.21 11.62 -2.51
CA GLY A 32 0.24 11.71 -2.43
C GLY A 32 0.75 11.76 -0.98
N SER A 33 -0.04 11.33 -0.01
CA SER A 33 0.42 11.10 1.36
C SER A 33 1.25 9.82 1.47
N LEU A 34 1.05 8.86 0.57
CA LEU A 34 1.94 7.72 0.35
C LEU A 34 2.60 7.90 -1.01
N ARG A 35 3.91 8.15 -1.03
CA ARG A 35 4.67 8.41 -2.27
C ARG A 35 5.64 7.30 -2.55
N ILE A 36 5.76 6.97 -3.83
CA ILE A 36 6.64 5.91 -4.31
C ILE A 36 7.32 6.44 -5.55
N GLU A 37 8.63 6.61 -5.43
CA GLU A 37 9.43 7.27 -6.46
C GLU A 37 10.70 6.47 -6.74
N LEU A 38 11.18 6.58 -7.97
CA LEU A 38 12.50 6.09 -8.36
C LEU A 38 13.55 7.05 -7.82
N ALA A 39 14.46 6.56 -6.97
CA ALA A 39 15.55 7.35 -6.43
C ALA A 39 16.82 6.51 -6.34
N ASP A 40 17.96 7.06 -6.78
CA ASP A 40 19.31 6.52 -6.61
C ASP A 40 19.45 4.99 -6.80
N GLY A 41 18.92 4.47 -7.92
CA GLY A 41 19.02 3.05 -8.26
C GLY A 41 18.05 2.12 -7.51
N GLY A 42 17.09 2.69 -6.78
CA GLY A 42 16.07 1.97 -6.04
C GLY A 42 14.70 2.67 -6.06
N LEU A 43 13.83 2.19 -5.17
CA LEU A 43 12.48 2.68 -4.95
C LEU A 43 12.41 3.32 -3.57
N ARG A 44 12.23 4.64 -3.52
CA ARG A 44 12.00 5.39 -2.29
C ARG A 44 10.52 5.41 -1.99
N VAL A 45 10.17 5.02 -0.77
CA VAL A 45 8.81 5.10 -0.24
C VAL A 45 8.77 6.11 0.87
N GLU A 46 7.84 7.04 0.78
CA GLU A 46 7.56 8.03 1.82
C GLU A 46 6.15 7.81 2.35
N ASN A 47 6.05 7.59 3.65
CA ASN A 47 4.78 7.33 4.30
C ASN A 47 4.36 8.54 5.14
N GLY A 48 3.60 9.45 4.56
CA GLY A 48 2.89 10.54 5.24
C GLY A 48 1.51 10.13 5.78
N THR A 49 1.11 8.86 5.67
CA THR A 49 -0.18 8.38 6.15
C THR A 49 -0.13 8.02 7.65
N PRO A 50 -1.27 8.03 8.39
CA PRO A 50 -1.24 7.82 9.85
C PRO A 50 -1.03 6.37 10.32
N LEU A 51 -0.89 5.40 9.42
CA LEU A 51 -0.63 3.99 9.71
C LEU A 51 0.71 3.56 9.09
N PRO A 52 1.41 2.61 9.71
CA PRO A 52 2.58 2.01 9.09
C PRO A 52 2.17 1.24 7.83
N VAL A 53 3.05 1.29 6.83
CA VAL A 53 2.92 0.48 5.61
C VAL A 53 4.09 -0.49 5.52
N GLU A 54 3.84 -1.68 5.01
CA GLU A 54 4.89 -2.63 4.64
C GLU A 54 5.02 -2.65 3.12
N VAL A 55 6.25 -2.67 2.64
CA VAL A 55 6.57 -2.62 1.22
C VAL A 55 7.51 -3.75 0.89
N TRP A 56 7.19 -4.51 -0.14
CA TRP A 56 8.02 -5.58 -0.68
C TRP A 56 8.42 -5.28 -2.11
N SER A 57 9.71 -5.42 -2.37
CA SER A 57 10.33 -5.15 -3.66
C SER A 57 11.42 -6.18 -3.94
N GLY A 58 11.22 -7.01 -4.96
CA GLY A 58 12.28 -7.87 -5.51
C GLY A 58 12.97 -8.80 -4.51
N GLY A 59 12.27 -9.22 -3.45
CA GLY A 59 12.80 -10.07 -2.37
C GLY A 59 13.29 -9.33 -1.13
N ALA A 60 13.31 -7.99 -1.15
CA ALA A 60 13.51 -7.17 0.04
C ALA A 60 12.18 -6.61 0.56
N SER A 61 12.13 -6.29 1.85
CA SER A 61 10.96 -5.65 2.46
C SER A 61 11.35 -4.57 3.46
N ALA A 62 10.54 -3.53 3.56
CA ALA A 62 10.68 -2.49 4.58
C ALA A 62 9.32 -2.15 5.19
N ARG A 63 9.31 -1.95 6.51
CA ARG A 63 8.19 -1.36 7.22
C ARG A 63 8.44 0.13 7.40
N VAL A 64 7.59 0.96 6.81
CA VAL A 64 7.74 2.42 6.80
C VAL A 64 6.74 3.02 7.78
N ALA A 65 7.26 3.60 8.87
CA ALA A 65 6.43 4.26 9.87
C ALA A 65 5.82 5.56 9.33
N PRO A 66 4.72 6.05 9.93
CA PRO A 66 4.17 7.38 9.64
C PRO A 66 5.23 8.48 9.75
N GLY A 67 5.20 9.44 8.82
CA GLY A 67 6.15 10.53 8.69
C GLY A 67 7.58 10.11 8.29
N SER A 68 7.81 8.85 7.93
CA SER A 68 9.14 8.31 7.63
C SER A 68 9.30 7.93 6.16
N SER A 69 10.55 7.68 5.75
CA SER A 69 10.87 7.16 4.42
C SER A 69 11.79 5.95 4.49
N SER A 70 11.79 5.15 3.43
CA SER A 70 12.69 4.01 3.25
C SER A 70 13.04 3.84 1.78
N THR A 71 14.24 3.33 1.50
CA THR A 71 14.67 3.00 0.14
C THR A 71 14.82 1.50 0.03
N LEU A 72 14.18 0.94 -0.98
CA LEU A 72 14.24 -0.47 -1.33
C LEU A 72 14.96 -0.65 -2.67
N PRO A 73 15.57 -1.82 -2.93
CA PRO A 73 16.04 -2.17 -4.26
C PRO A 73 14.92 -2.03 -5.29
N LEU A 74 15.25 -1.73 -6.54
CA LEU A 74 14.26 -1.67 -7.60
C LEU A 74 13.65 -3.06 -7.87
N PRO A 75 12.32 -3.23 -7.85
CA PRO A 75 11.74 -4.54 -8.08
C PRO A 75 11.78 -4.88 -9.57
N ARG A 76 12.02 -6.16 -9.86
CA ARG A 76 11.82 -6.72 -11.20
C ARG A 76 10.34 -7.05 -11.41
N GLY A 77 9.54 -6.02 -11.65
CA GLY A 77 8.19 -6.16 -12.19
C GLY A 77 7.06 -6.41 -11.19
N GLU A 78 7.33 -6.48 -9.88
CA GLU A 78 6.29 -6.48 -8.84
C GLU A 78 6.72 -5.64 -7.64
N LEU A 79 5.89 -4.66 -7.30
CA LEU A 79 5.91 -3.93 -6.03
C LEU A 79 4.63 -4.25 -5.27
N ARG A 80 4.76 -4.56 -3.99
CA ARG A 80 3.64 -4.83 -3.12
C ARG A 80 3.69 -3.89 -1.94
N ILE A 81 2.56 -3.30 -1.60
CA ILE A 81 2.41 -2.38 -0.49
C ILE A 81 1.21 -2.85 0.32
N SER A 82 1.37 -3.04 1.62
CA SER A 82 0.26 -3.39 2.50
C SER A 82 0.13 -2.42 3.66
N CYS A 83 -1.08 -2.34 4.17
CA CYS A 83 -1.41 -1.70 5.42
C CYS A 83 -2.44 -2.57 6.13
N LEU A 84 -2.08 -3.07 7.32
CA LEU A 84 -2.86 -4.07 8.04
C LEU A 84 -3.08 -5.32 7.17
N TRP A 85 -4.30 -5.56 6.72
CA TRP A 85 -4.66 -6.70 5.87
C TRP A 85 -4.99 -6.27 4.42
N ALA A 86 -5.00 -4.96 4.12
CA ALA A 86 -5.17 -4.47 2.74
C ALA A 86 -3.82 -4.45 2.02
N GLU A 87 -3.84 -4.77 0.73
CA GLU A 87 -2.65 -4.86 -0.10
C GLU A 87 -2.91 -4.30 -1.50
N VAL A 88 -1.99 -3.46 -1.98
CA VAL A 88 -1.92 -2.99 -3.36
C VAL A 88 -0.70 -3.63 -4.00
N VAL A 89 -0.92 -4.34 -5.10
CA VAL A 89 0.16 -4.95 -5.91
C VAL A 89 0.23 -4.23 -7.24
N VAL A 90 1.37 -3.62 -7.51
CA VAL A 90 1.68 -2.99 -8.80
C VAL A 90 2.62 -3.92 -9.55
N ARG A 91 2.16 -4.42 -10.70
CA ARG A 91 2.96 -5.25 -11.59
C ARG A 91 3.29 -4.49 -12.86
N TRP A 92 4.52 -4.62 -13.32
CA TRP A 92 4.95 -4.07 -14.60
C TRP A 92 5.90 -5.02 -15.31
N SER A 93 5.99 -4.85 -16.61
CA SER A 93 7.05 -5.45 -17.42
C SER A 93 7.84 -4.31 -18.02
N LEU A 94 9.16 -4.34 -17.83
CA LEU A 94 10.05 -3.49 -18.62
C LEU A 94 10.14 -4.14 -20.00
N THR A 95 9.38 -3.65 -20.97
CA THR A 95 9.66 -3.98 -22.36
C THR A 95 10.99 -3.33 -22.70
N SER A 96 12.06 -4.14 -22.76
CA SER A 96 13.34 -3.66 -23.27
C SER A 96 13.11 -3.23 -24.71
N GLY A 97 13.09 -1.92 -24.97
CA GLY A 97 13.16 -1.41 -26.33
C GLY A 97 14.47 -1.91 -26.94
N ARG A 98 14.38 -2.90 -27.83
CA ARG A 98 15.44 -3.16 -28.80
C ARG A 98 15.49 -1.93 -29.69
N GLY A 99 16.40 -1.01 -29.38
CA GLY A 99 16.84 0.00 -30.34
C GLY A 99 17.36 -0.74 -31.57
N SER A 100 16.73 -0.45 -32.71
CA SER A 100 17.15 -0.86 -34.05
C SER A 100 18.54 -0.36 -34.39
#